data_AF-A0A961V0J2-F1
#
_entry.id   AF-A0A961V0J2-F1
#
_cell.length_a   1.000
_cell.length_b   1.000
_cell.length_c   1.000
_cell.angle_alpha   90.00
_cell.angle_beta   90.00
_cell.angle_gamma   90.00
#
_symmetry.space_group_name_H-M   'P 1'
#
loop_
_entity.id
_entity.type
_entity.pdbx_description
1 polymer ?
#
loop_
_entity_poly.entity_id
_entity_poly.type
_entity_poly.pdbx_seq_one_letter_code
_entity_poly.pdbx_strand_id
1 'polypeptide(L)'
;MDPRRQNRPDRLFPPETASALTAGPVIHASVEDESLIAYAMAADPVFTNMRALIGQLSGILILAQTRRCRDVGDLPDIAVARERWGEVVEHLGKVTAPQGKEADLGRLREAVAQVERAISVMTEMRPRDTDESVARASSHLKRAYRLMQQACDHRLGLAMVDQSGACCSCGASLSQ
;
A
#
# COMPACT_ATOMS: atom_id res chain seq x y z
N MET A 1 70.67 -19.43 66.59
CA MET A 1 69.41 -20.22 66.58
C MET A 1 68.31 -19.27 66.14
N ASP A 2 67.74 -19.52 64.96
CA ASP A 2 66.72 -18.70 64.27
C ASP A 2 65.40 -18.69 65.05
N PRO A 3 64.71 -17.53 65.18
CA PRO A 3 63.40 -17.49 64.51
C PRO A 3 62.94 -16.08 64.03
N ARG A 4 62.30 -16.08 62.86
CA ARG A 4 61.13 -15.27 62.43
C ARG A 4 61.32 -13.76 62.23
N ARG A 5 61.14 -13.32 60.98
CA ARG A 5 59.99 -12.52 60.49
C ARG A 5 60.27 -12.12 59.03
N GLN A 6 59.39 -12.57 58.12
CA GLN A 6 58.42 -11.71 57.45
C GLN A 6 59.06 -10.59 56.62
N ASN A 7 58.86 -10.64 55.30
CA ASN A 7 58.26 -9.56 54.49
C ASN A 7 58.89 -9.48 53.09
N ARG A 8 58.20 -9.99 52.06
CA ARG A 8 58.25 -9.38 50.72
C ARG A 8 56.97 -9.67 49.93
N PRO A 9 56.36 -8.68 49.25
CA PRO A 9 55.06 -8.80 48.64
C PRO A 9 55.17 -9.08 47.13
N ASP A 10 54.76 -10.27 46.71
CA ASP A 10 54.41 -10.54 45.32
C ASP A 10 52.88 -10.53 45.20
N ARG A 11 52.31 -9.33 45.09
CA ARG A 11 50.98 -9.19 44.49
C ARG A 11 51.14 -9.30 42.99
N LEU A 12 51.15 -10.55 42.55
CA LEU A 12 50.94 -10.99 41.19
C LEU A 12 49.58 -10.43 40.72
N PHE A 13 49.59 -9.59 39.69
CA PHE A 13 48.40 -9.16 38.97
C PHE A 13 47.63 -10.41 38.47
N PRO A 14 46.32 -10.55 38.72
CA PRO A 14 45.51 -11.50 37.97
C PRO A 14 45.22 -10.93 36.56
N PRO A 15 45.41 -11.70 35.47
CA PRO A 15 44.81 -11.36 34.20
C PRO A 15 43.38 -11.88 34.17
N GLU A 16 42.44 -11.13 34.74
CA GLU A 16 41.00 -11.35 34.51
C GLU A 16 40.39 -10.09 33.93
N THR A 17 40.33 -10.05 32.60
CA THR A 17 39.17 -9.54 31.87
C THR A 17 39.18 -10.24 30.51
N ALA A 18 38.74 -11.50 30.53
CA ALA A 18 38.17 -12.08 29.33
C ALA A 18 36.96 -11.22 28.97
N SER A 19 37.16 -10.35 27.97
CA SER A 19 36.14 -9.53 27.37
C SER A 19 35.06 -10.47 26.83
N ALA A 20 33.99 -10.65 27.62
CA ALA A 20 32.78 -11.28 27.17
C ALA A 20 32.19 -10.37 26.09
N LEU A 21 32.58 -10.61 24.83
CA LEU A 21 31.76 -10.22 23.69
C LEU A 21 30.40 -10.90 23.90
N THR A 22 29.48 -10.12 24.45
CA THR A 22 28.06 -10.40 24.39
C THR A 22 27.71 -10.45 22.91
N ALA A 23 27.58 -11.66 22.37
CA ALA A 23 26.91 -11.89 21.11
C ALA A 23 25.52 -11.26 21.25
N GLY A 24 25.34 -10.08 20.64
CA GLY A 24 24.02 -9.47 20.51
C GLY A 24 23.06 -10.47 19.86
N PRO A 25 21.75 -10.37 20.13
CA PRO A 25 20.78 -11.30 19.58
C PRO A 25 20.89 -11.30 18.05
N VAL A 26 21.40 -12.39 17.48
CA VAL A 26 21.41 -12.62 16.05
C VAL A 26 19.97 -12.91 15.66
N ILE A 27 19.28 -11.90 15.11
CA ILE A 27 17.96 -12.10 14.52
C ILE A 27 18.19 -12.92 13.25
N HIS A 28 17.98 -14.24 13.34
CA HIS A 28 17.91 -15.11 12.18
C HIS A 28 16.57 -14.86 11.48
N ALA A 29 16.52 -13.87 10.58
CA ALA A 29 15.41 -13.75 9.65
C ALA A 29 15.38 -15.02 8.79
N SER A 30 14.23 -15.68 8.69
CA SER A 30 14.07 -16.84 7.82
C SER A 30 14.00 -16.38 6.36
N VAL A 31 14.32 -17.28 5.42
CA VAL A 31 14.18 -17.01 3.97
C VAL A 31 12.74 -16.65 3.61
N GLU A 32 11.76 -17.20 4.33
CA GLU A 32 10.34 -16.85 4.18
C GLU A 32 10.10 -15.37 4.54
N ASP A 33 10.68 -14.87 5.63
CA ASP A 33 10.56 -13.47 6.04
C ASP A 33 11.17 -12.52 5.01
N GLU A 34 12.34 -12.85 4.45
CA GLU A 34 13.01 -12.03 3.43
C GLU A 34 12.17 -11.93 2.15
N SER A 35 11.56 -13.04 1.72
CA SER A 35 10.69 -13.07 0.54
C SER A 35 9.41 -12.25 0.73
N LEU A 36 8.84 -12.25 1.95
CA LEU A 36 7.67 -11.46 2.30
C LEU A 36 7.99 -9.97 2.39
N ILE A 37 9.17 -9.60 2.92
CA ILE A 37 9.64 -8.22 2.95
C ILE A 37 9.87 -7.71 1.52
N ALA A 38 10.54 -8.48 0.68
CA ALA A 38 10.77 -8.12 -0.72
C ALA A 38 9.45 -7.92 -1.48
N TYR A 39 8.46 -8.79 -1.25
CA TYR A 39 7.11 -8.64 -1.78
C TYR A 39 6.44 -7.36 -1.30
N ALA A 40 6.47 -7.07 0.00
CA ALA A 40 5.87 -5.88 0.58
C ALA A 40 6.48 -4.59 -0.01
N MET A 41 7.82 -4.53 -0.08
CA MET A 41 8.54 -3.39 -0.66
C MET A 41 8.23 -3.20 -2.14
N ALA A 42 8.06 -4.28 -2.90
CA ALA A 42 7.70 -4.20 -4.31
C ALA A 42 6.22 -3.80 -4.52
N ALA A 43 5.33 -4.26 -3.63
CA ALA A 43 3.90 -3.99 -3.72
C ALA A 43 3.49 -2.60 -3.19
N ASP A 44 4.25 -2.02 -2.25
CA ASP A 44 3.92 -0.75 -1.61
C ASP A 44 3.70 0.42 -2.61
N PRO A 45 4.59 0.64 -3.61
CA PRO A 45 4.35 1.67 -4.63
C PRO A 45 3.05 1.45 -5.40
N VAL A 46 2.70 0.19 -5.69
CA VAL A 46 1.45 -0.16 -6.41
C VAL A 46 0.25 0.23 -5.56
N PHE A 47 0.24 -0.11 -4.28
CA PHE A 47 -0.86 0.25 -3.36
C PHE A 47 -1.00 1.75 -3.19
N THR A 48 0.11 2.45 -3.00
CA THR A 48 0.14 3.91 -2.81
C THR A 48 -0.38 4.63 -4.04
N ASN A 49 0.12 4.28 -5.23
CA ASN A 49 -0.30 4.90 -6.48
C ASN A 49 -1.75 4.57 -6.83
N MET A 50 -2.19 3.32 -6.63
CA MET A 50 -3.58 2.93 -6.84
C MET A 50 -4.55 3.67 -5.92
N ARG A 51 -4.19 3.88 -4.64
CA ARG A 51 -5.02 4.65 -3.71
C ARG A 51 -5.19 6.10 -4.16
N ALA A 52 -4.08 6.73 -4.57
CA ALA A 52 -4.10 8.09 -5.10
C ALA A 52 -4.95 8.18 -6.37
N LEU A 53 -4.79 7.22 -7.28
CA LEU A 53 -5.50 7.18 -8.55
C LEU A 53 -7.02 6.98 -8.36
N ILE A 54 -7.43 6.04 -7.50
CA ILE A 54 -8.85 5.85 -7.15
C ILE A 54 -9.44 7.12 -6.54
N GLY A 55 -8.70 7.80 -5.65
CA GLY A 55 -9.12 9.06 -5.05
C GLY A 55 -9.31 10.17 -6.08
N GLN A 56 -8.33 10.36 -6.97
CA GLN A 56 -8.38 11.33 -8.06
C GLN A 56 -9.59 11.09 -8.96
N LEU A 57 -9.77 9.86 -9.46
CA LEU A 57 -10.88 9.51 -10.35
C LEU A 57 -12.24 9.69 -9.67
N SER A 58 -12.35 9.31 -8.39
CA SER A 58 -13.57 9.53 -7.60
C SER A 58 -13.90 11.01 -7.47
N GLY A 59 -12.89 11.87 -7.23
CA GLY A 59 -13.05 13.32 -7.18
C GLY A 59 -13.56 13.91 -8.50
N ILE A 60 -13.00 13.46 -9.63
CA ILE A 60 -13.45 13.87 -10.96
C ILE A 60 -14.92 13.48 -11.18
N LEU A 61 -15.33 12.27 -10.80
CA LEU A 61 -16.72 11.83 -10.92
C LEU A 61 -17.70 12.65 -10.06
N ILE A 62 -17.28 13.08 -8.86
CA ILE A 62 -18.09 13.98 -8.01
C ILE A 62 -18.25 15.36 -8.67
N LEU A 63 -17.17 15.89 -9.26
CA LEU A 63 -17.22 17.15 -9.99
C LEU A 63 -18.09 17.07 -11.24
N ALA A 64 -18.04 15.94 -11.96
CA ALA A 64 -18.90 15.67 -13.11
C ALA A 64 -20.39 15.73 -12.73
N GLN A 65 -20.77 15.07 -11.64
CA GLN A 65 -22.13 15.04 -11.10
C GLN A 65 -22.62 16.42 -10.66
N THR A 66 -21.77 17.18 -9.96
CA THR A 66 -22.18 18.46 -9.34
C THR A 66 -22.24 19.62 -10.33
N ARG A 67 -21.33 19.67 -11.33
CA ARG A 67 -21.25 20.79 -12.28
C ARG A 67 -22.02 20.57 -13.58
N ARG A 68 -22.69 19.43 -13.77
CA ARG A 68 -23.12 18.93 -15.09
C ARG A 68 -21.99 19.10 -16.11
N CYS A 69 -20.77 18.76 -15.69
CA CYS A 69 -19.58 18.92 -16.53
C CYS A 69 -19.76 18.00 -17.74
N ARG A 70 -19.96 18.60 -18.92
CA ARG A 70 -20.39 17.87 -20.11
C ARG A 70 -19.24 17.10 -20.77
N ASP A 71 -18.00 17.53 -20.53
CA ASP A 71 -16.82 17.07 -21.27
C ASP A 71 -15.76 16.51 -20.32
N VAL A 72 -16.14 15.55 -19.47
CA VAL A 72 -15.22 14.89 -18.54
C VAL A 72 -14.06 14.21 -19.27
N GLY A 73 -14.31 13.65 -20.45
CA GLY A 73 -13.30 12.95 -21.25
C GLY A 73 -12.16 13.84 -21.75
N ASP A 74 -12.41 15.14 -21.91
CA ASP A 74 -11.44 16.12 -22.41
C ASP A 74 -10.69 16.83 -21.28
N LEU A 75 -10.97 16.48 -20.02
CA LEU A 75 -10.23 17.05 -18.89
C LEU A 75 -8.78 16.55 -18.92
N PRO A 76 -7.78 17.46 -18.80
CA PRO A 76 -6.36 17.06 -18.75
C PRO A 76 -6.09 16.08 -17.61
N ASP A 77 -6.90 16.13 -16.54
CA ASP A 77 -6.82 15.22 -15.41
C ASP A 77 -7.05 13.74 -15.79
N ILE A 78 -7.82 13.44 -16.84
CA ILE A 78 -8.02 12.07 -17.34
C ILE A 78 -6.76 11.56 -18.02
N ALA A 79 -6.08 12.41 -18.81
CA ALA A 79 -4.82 12.06 -19.43
C ALA A 79 -3.74 11.79 -18.36
N VAL A 80 -3.63 12.66 -17.36
CA VAL A 80 -2.71 12.46 -16.21
C VAL A 80 -3.04 11.18 -15.45
N ALA A 81 -4.33 10.88 -15.22
CA ALA A 81 -4.74 9.64 -14.58
C ALA A 81 -4.35 8.40 -15.40
N ARG A 82 -4.42 8.48 -16.73
CA ARG A 82 -3.99 7.40 -17.64
C ARG A 82 -2.48 7.17 -17.61
N GLU A 83 -1.68 8.24 -17.58
CA GLU A 83 -0.22 8.12 -17.44
C GLU A 83 0.15 7.47 -16.10
N ARG A 84 -0.43 7.94 -14.99
CA ARG A 84 -0.23 7.36 -13.66
C ARG A 84 -0.65 5.89 -13.59
N TRP A 85 -1.73 5.53 -14.28
CA TRP A 85 -2.13 4.13 -14.42
C TRP A 85 -1.05 3.30 -15.13
N GLY A 86 -0.43 3.84 -16.18
CA GLY A 86 0.71 3.19 -16.85
C GLY A 86 1.86 2.90 -15.89
N GLU A 87 2.23 3.89 -15.05
CA GLU A 87 3.26 3.69 -14.01
C GLU A 87 2.88 2.57 -13.03
N VAL A 88 1.62 2.51 -12.61
CA VAL A 88 1.12 1.42 -11.74
C VAL A 88 1.28 0.07 -12.41
N VAL A 89 0.94 -0.05 -13.69
CA VAL A 89 1.08 -1.30 -14.45
C VAL A 89 2.56 -1.73 -14.53
N GLU A 90 3.46 -0.78 -14.78
CA GLU A 90 4.91 -1.07 -14.81
C GLU A 90 5.43 -1.56 -13.46
N HIS A 91 4.99 -0.94 -12.37
CA HIS A 91 5.39 -1.35 -11.02
C HIS A 91 4.83 -2.73 -10.69
N LEU A 92 3.56 -2.97 -11.01
CA LEU A 92 2.91 -4.26 -10.80
C LEU A 92 3.58 -5.40 -11.60
N GLY A 93 4.11 -5.10 -12.79
CA GLY A 93 4.87 -6.05 -13.60
C GLY A 93 6.17 -6.54 -12.93
N LYS A 94 6.70 -5.78 -11.95
CA LYS A 94 7.91 -6.13 -11.19
C LYS A 94 7.60 -6.91 -9.91
N VAL A 95 6.33 -6.99 -9.51
CA VAL A 95 5.93 -7.68 -8.27
C VAL A 95 5.86 -9.18 -8.51
N THR A 96 6.63 -9.93 -7.73
CA THR A 96 6.58 -11.39 -7.69
C THR A 96 5.98 -11.84 -6.36
N ALA A 97 4.93 -12.67 -6.42
CA ALA A 97 4.32 -13.20 -5.21
C ALA A 97 5.15 -14.37 -4.64
N PRO A 98 5.52 -14.35 -3.35
CA PRO A 98 5.99 -15.53 -2.66
C PRO A 98 4.85 -16.53 -2.45
N GLN A 99 5.19 -17.74 -2.04
CA GLN A 99 4.21 -18.80 -1.81
C GLN A 99 3.12 -18.35 -0.82
N GLY A 100 1.86 -18.55 -1.19
CA GLY A 100 0.70 -18.17 -0.38
C GLY A 100 0.22 -16.73 -0.59
N LYS A 101 0.89 -15.93 -1.44
CA LYS A 101 0.50 -14.54 -1.79
C LYS A 101 0.02 -14.38 -3.23
N GLU A 102 -0.11 -15.47 -3.98
CA GLU A 102 -0.54 -15.46 -5.38
C GLU A 102 -1.96 -14.92 -5.54
N ALA A 103 -2.84 -15.26 -4.59
CA ALA A 103 -4.21 -14.76 -4.58
C ALA A 103 -4.25 -13.24 -4.34
N ASP A 104 -3.41 -12.71 -3.45
CA ASP A 104 -3.33 -11.28 -3.14
C ASP A 104 -2.83 -10.50 -4.37
N LEU A 105 -1.77 -10.99 -5.02
CA LEU A 105 -1.27 -10.42 -6.28
C LEU A 105 -2.30 -10.51 -7.42
N GLY A 106 -3.06 -11.61 -7.48
CA GLY A 106 -4.17 -11.76 -8.42
C GLY A 106 -5.26 -10.71 -8.20
N ARG A 107 -5.64 -10.44 -6.96
CA ARG A 107 -6.60 -9.37 -6.62
C ARG A 107 -6.06 -7.98 -6.98
N LEU A 108 -4.76 -7.74 -6.76
CA LEU A 108 -4.13 -6.47 -7.12
C LEU A 108 -4.16 -6.23 -8.65
N ARG A 109 -3.87 -7.27 -9.44
CA ARG A 109 -4.01 -7.24 -10.91
C ARG A 109 -5.43 -6.93 -11.35
N GLU A 110 -6.42 -7.60 -10.77
CA GLU A 110 -7.82 -7.32 -11.08
C GLU A 110 -8.23 -5.91 -10.66
N ALA A 111 -7.71 -5.39 -9.53
CA ALA A 111 -7.98 -4.01 -9.12
C ALA A 111 -7.45 -2.99 -10.13
N VAL A 112 -6.24 -3.19 -10.65
CA VAL A 112 -5.65 -2.34 -11.71
C VAL A 112 -6.49 -2.39 -12.98
N ALA A 113 -6.98 -3.56 -13.38
CA ALA A 113 -7.87 -3.70 -14.53
C ALA A 113 -9.23 -3.01 -14.32
N GLN A 114 -9.77 -2.99 -13.10
CA GLN A 114 -10.99 -2.25 -12.81
C GLN A 114 -10.77 -0.73 -12.91
N VAL A 115 -9.60 -0.22 -12.50
CA VAL A 115 -9.27 1.20 -12.68
C VAL A 115 -9.14 1.57 -14.16
N GLU A 116 -8.52 0.71 -14.99
CA GLU A 116 -8.47 0.90 -16.45
C GLU A 116 -9.87 1.01 -17.06
N ARG A 117 -10.79 0.13 -16.66
CA ARG A 117 -12.20 0.18 -17.10
C ARG A 117 -12.88 1.47 -16.69
N ALA A 118 -12.63 1.96 -15.47
CA ALA A 118 -13.15 3.25 -15.01
C ALA A 118 -12.60 4.41 -15.87
N ILE A 119 -11.30 4.45 -16.12
CA ILE A 119 -10.66 5.46 -16.98
C ILE A 119 -11.28 5.43 -18.38
N SER A 120 -11.46 4.24 -18.96
CA SER A 120 -12.05 4.06 -20.29
C SER A 120 -13.48 4.62 -20.35
N VAL A 121 -14.33 4.27 -19.38
CA VAL A 121 -15.69 4.82 -19.28
C VAL A 121 -15.68 6.35 -19.13
N MET A 122 -14.74 6.89 -18.36
CA MET A 122 -14.61 8.35 -18.17
C MET A 122 -14.11 9.06 -19.43
N THR A 123 -13.20 8.45 -20.20
CA THR A 123 -12.74 8.97 -21.49
C THR A 123 -13.87 8.97 -22.53
N GLU A 124 -14.74 7.97 -22.51
CA GLU A 124 -15.85 7.84 -23.47
C GLU A 124 -17.12 8.61 -23.04
N MET A 125 -17.11 9.24 -21.86
CA MET A 125 -18.28 9.88 -21.27
C MET A 125 -18.79 11.03 -22.14
N ARG A 126 -20.07 10.96 -22.50
CA ARG A 126 -20.76 12.00 -23.27
C ARG A 126 -21.73 12.80 -22.40
N PRO A 127 -22.05 14.05 -22.78
CA PRO A 127 -22.99 14.90 -22.05
C PRO A 127 -24.40 14.32 -21.90
N ARG A 128 -24.81 13.42 -22.81
CA ARG A 128 -26.17 12.83 -22.85
C ARG A 128 -26.31 11.62 -21.92
N ASP A 129 -25.20 10.93 -21.65
CA ASP A 129 -25.17 9.64 -20.94
C ASP A 129 -24.37 9.77 -19.62
N THR A 130 -24.23 10.99 -19.11
CA THR A 130 -23.35 11.32 -17.99
C THR A 130 -23.73 10.53 -16.74
N ASP A 131 -25.01 10.42 -16.39
CA ASP A 131 -25.44 9.72 -15.18
C ASP A 131 -25.14 8.21 -15.23
N GLU A 132 -25.41 7.56 -16.36
CA GLU A 132 -25.10 6.14 -16.55
C GLU A 132 -23.59 5.90 -16.55
N SER A 133 -22.83 6.75 -17.26
CA SER A 133 -21.38 6.65 -17.35
C SER A 133 -20.72 6.87 -15.99
N VAL A 134 -21.22 7.82 -15.21
CA VAL A 134 -20.79 8.05 -13.83
C VAL A 134 -21.07 6.83 -12.95
N ALA A 135 -22.26 6.24 -13.04
CA ALA A 135 -22.63 5.07 -12.26
C ALA A 135 -21.73 3.86 -12.60
N ARG A 136 -21.47 3.63 -13.89
CA ARG A 136 -20.57 2.59 -14.39
C ARG A 136 -19.13 2.79 -13.92
N ALA A 137 -18.57 3.98 -14.11
CA ALA A 137 -17.21 4.30 -13.65
C ALA A 137 -17.08 4.14 -12.13
N SER A 138 -18.07 4.63 -11.37
CA SER A 138 -18.12 4.48 -9.90
C SER A 138 -18.16 3.02 -9.47
N SER A 139 -18.89 2.16 -10.20
CA SER A 139 -18.95 0.72 -9.92
C SER A 139 -17.59 0.05 -10.06
N HIS A 140 -16.85 0.39 -11.12
CA HIS A 140 -15.48 -0.08 -11.33
C HIS A 140 -14.53 0.38 -10.22
N LEU A 141 -14.55 1.66 -9.85
CA LEU A 141 -13.71 2.18 -8.76
C LEU A 141 -14.02 1.53 -7.41
N LYS A 142 -15.31 1.33 -7.07
CA LYS A 142 -15.73 0.62 -5.87
C LYS A 142 -15.26 -0.85 -5.88
N ARG A 143 -15.25 -1.50 -7.04
CA ARG A 143 -14.74 -2.87 -7.17
C ARG A 143 -13.23 -2.90 -6.98
N ALA A 144 -12.48 -1.99 -7.61
CA ALA A 144 -11.03 -1.87 -7.43
C ALA A 144 -10.66 -1.69 -5.95
N TYR A 145 -11.33 -0.76 -5.27
CA TYR A 145 -11.07 -0.48 -3.85
C TYR A 145 -11.31 -1.72 -2.96
N ARG A 146 -12.42 -2.46 -3.17
CA ARG A 146 -12.69 -3.70 -2.42
C ARG A 146 -11.64 -4.79 -2.68
N LEU A 147 -11.16 -4.92 -3.91
CA LEU A 147 -10.11 -5.89 -4.24
C LEU A 147 -8.78 -5.52 -3.57
N MET A 148 -8.45 -4.22 -3.52
CA MET A 148 -7.29 -3.75 -2.77
C MET A 148 -7.42 -4.03 -1.26
N GLN A 149 -8.60 -3.77 -0.67
CA GLN A 149 -8.86 -4.12 0.73
C GLN A 149 -8.68 -5.61 1.02
N GLN A 150 -9.11 -6.49 0.10
CA GLN A 150 -8.95 -7.94 0.23
C GLN A 150 -7.51 -8.42 0.00
N ALA A 151 -6.66 -7.59 -0.62
CA ALA A 151 -5.24 -7.86 -0.81
C ALA A 151 -4.37 -7.20 0.28
N CYS A 152 -4.97 -6.41 1.19
CA CYS A 152 -4.26 -5.82 2.31
C CYS A 152 -3.75 -6.91 3.26
N ASP A 153 -2.51 -6.73 3.69
CA ASP A 153 -1.93 -7.48 4.78
C ASP A 153 -1.30 -6.50 5.77
N HIS A 154 -1.93 -6.34 6.93
CA HIS A 154 -1.47 -5.45 7.99
C HIS A 154 -0.09 -5.85 8.54
N ARG A 155 0.31 -7.12 8.40
CA ARG A 155 1.64 -7.59 8.81
C ARG A 155 2.74 -7.06 7.89
N LEU A 156 2.39 -6.71 6.66
CA LEU A 156 3.30 -6.19 5.64
C LEU A 156 3.24 -4.67 5.50
N GLY A 157 2.51 -3.98 6.39
CA GLY A 157 2.28 -2.53 6.29
C GLY A 157 1.36 -2.12 5.13
N LEU A 158 0.79 -3.07 4.39
CA LEU A 158 -0.11 -2.81 3.27
C LEU A 158 -1.53 -2.56 3.79
N ALA A 159 -1.80 -1.34 4.24
CA ALA A 159 -3.11 -0.95 4.75
C ALA A 159 -3.83 0.01 3.81
N MET A 160 -5.11 -0.26 3.51
CA MET A 160 -6.01 0.76 2.96
C MET A 160 -6.60 1.56 4.12
N VAL A 161 -6.67 2.89 3.97
CA VAL A 161 -7.41 3.73 4.91
C VAL A 161 -8.88 3.32 4.82
N ASP A 162 -9.46 2.92 5.95
CA ASP A 162 -10.87 2.58 6.03
C ASP A 162 -11.72 3.83 5.78
N GLN A 163 -12.42 3.86 4.64
CA GLN A 163 -13.31 4.96 4.27
C GLN A 163 -14.75 4.75 4.77
N SER A 164 -15.02 3.69 5.54
CA SER A 164 -16.36 3.41 6.08
C SER A 164 -16.91 4.57 6.93
N GLY A 165 -16.04 5.45 7.47
CA GLY A 165 -16.42 6.68 8.17
C GLY A 165 -16.38 7.98 7.35
N ALA A 166 -15.89 7.98 6.11
CA ALA A 166 -15.62 9.21 5.34
C ALA A 166 -16.79 9.65 4.43
N CYS A 167 -17.85 8.85 4.29
CA CYS A 167 -18.99 9.13 3.41
C CYS A 167 -20.30 9.45 4.16
N CYS A 168 -20.23 9.95 5.39
CA CYS A 168 -21.41 10.47 6.10
C CYS A 168 -21.63 11.96 5.80
N SER A 169 -22.03 12.30 4.57
CA SER A 169 -22.76 13.56 4.31
C SER A 169 -23.54 13.46 3.00
N CYS A 170 -24.46 12.49 2.93
CA CYS A 170 -25.60 12.46 2.00
C CYS A 170 -26.59 11.43 2.54
N GLY A 171 -27.53 11.86 3.39
CA GLY A 171 -28.62 10.97 3.83
C GLY A 171 -29.16 11.16 5.25
N ALA A 172 -28.95 12.29 5.93
CA ALA A 172 -29.89 12.69 6.97
C ALA A 172 -31.04 13.43 6.28
N SER A 173 -32.02 12.64 5.85
CA SER A 173 -33.32 13.10 5.39
C SER A 173 -33.90 14.14 6.34
N LEU A 174 -34.23 15.32 5.79
CA LEU A 174 -35.24 16.22 6.31
C LEU A 174 -36.49 15.41 6.67
N SER A 175 -36.73 15.22 7.96
CA SER A 175 -38.01 14.76 8.50
C SER A 175 -38.10 15.18 9.97
N GLN A 176 -38.43 16.45 10.18
CA GLN A 176 -39.60 16.94 10.95
C GLN A 176 -39.43 18.43 11.26
#